data_AF-A0A1I7YMR7-F1
#
_entry.id   AF-A0A1I7YMR7-F1
#
_cell.length_a   1.000
_cell.length_b   1.000
_cell.length_c   1.000
_cell.angle_alpha   90.00
_cell.angle_beta   90.00
_cell.angle_gamma   90.00
#
_symmetry.space_group_name_H-M   'P 1'
#
loop_
_entity.id
_entity.type
_entity.pdbx_description
1 polymer ?
#
loop_
_entity_poly.entity_id
_entity_poly.type
_entity_poly.pdbx_seq_one_letter_code
_entity_poly.pdbx_strand_id
1 'polypeptide(L)'
;MYRLFPLTFLCFAAVNIQESTSAPVDPGNCDAVAEIFRLENEHSILVDSLYAGCKLFPGNGCADFEPFIKRIDEEVVRNGNLKEDQDKIDRLSDILLEYIGHDDSRRDNLRGLKINNGWGMIGQLASCQPPVNK
;
A
#
# COMPACT_ATOMS: atom_id res chain seq x y z
N MET A 1 -4.00 61.94 -8.45
CA MET A 1 -2.88 61.37 -9.22
C MET A 1 -2.50 60.04 -8.58
N TYR A 2 -2.76 58.92 -9.25
CA TYR A 2 -2.42 57.57 -8.78
C TYR A 2 -0.95 57.25 -9.12
N ARG A 3 -0.19 56.69 -8.16
CA ARG A 3 1.07 55.98 -8.44
C ARG A 3 1.17 54.69 -7.61
N LEU A 4 1.06 53.59 -8.35
CA LEU A 4 1.87 52.35 -8.33
C LEU A 4 2.15 51.62 -7.00
N PHE A 5 1.60 50.40 -6.93
CA PHE A 5 2.03 49.26 -6.12
C PHE A 5 3.50 48.84 -6.42
N PRO A 6 4.14 48.08 -5.51
CA PRO A 6 4.18 46.65 -5.75
C PRO A 6 3.79 45.81 -4.54
N LEU A 7 3.06 44.72 -4.82
CA LEU A 7 2.75 43.63 -3.91
C LEU A 7 4.04 42.99 -3.39
N THR A 8 4.29 43.09 -2.09
CA THR A 8 5.18 42.15 -1.39
C THR A 8 4.40 40.88 -1.09
N PHE A 9 4.66 39.87 -1.92
CA PHE A 9 4.30 38.46 -1.70
C PHE A 9 4.87 38.00 -0.35
N LEU A 10 3.99 37.58 0.57
CA LEU A 10 4.37 36.83 1.75
C LEU A 10 4.90 35.45 1.28
N CYS A 11 6.18 35.19 1.53
CA CYS A 11 6.80 33.88 1.38
C CYS A 11 6.02 32.85 2.21
N PHE A 12 5.37 31.90 1.53
CA PHE A 12 5.07 30.61 2.15
C PHE A 12 6.40 29.88 2.39
N ALA A 13 6.72 29.61 3.65
CA ALA A 13 7.76 28.64 3.98
C ALA A 13 7.26 27.25 3.56
N ALA A 14 7.69 26.78 2.39
CA ALA A 14 7.56 25.39 2.02
C ALA A 14 8.48 24.56 2.94
N VAL A 15 7.88 23.79 3.85
CA VAL A 15 8.56 22.71 4.55
C VAL A 15 9.02 21.72 3.47
N ASN A 16 10.33 21.70 3.20
CA ASN A 16 10.96 20.63 2.44
C ASN A 16 11.01 19.41 3.36
N ILE A 17 10.05 18.48 3.19
CA ILE A 17 10.23 17.12 3.68
C ILE A 17 11.31 16.51 2.78
N GLN A 18 12.50 16.36 3.35
CA GLN A 18 13.66 15.82 2.67
C GLN A 18 13.35 14.40 2.20
N GLU A 19 13.33 14.28 0.88
CA GLU A 19 13.13 13.08 0.08
C GLU A 19 14.08 11.97 0.55
N SER A 20 13.52 11.00 1.27
CA SER A 20 14.15 9.69 1.44
C SER A 20 14.37 9.13 0.04
N THR A 21 15.63 8.99 -0.37
CA THR A 21 16.03 8.40 -1.64
C THR A 21 15.74 6.89 -1.61
N SER A 22 14.47 6.51 -1.61
CA SER A 22 14.07 5.22 -2.14
C SER A 22 13.99 5.39 -3.65
N ALA A 23 14.81 4.65 -4.40
CA ALA A 23 14.62 4.50 -5.84
C ALA A 23 13.12 4.28 -6.13
N PRO A 24 12.57 4.81 -7.25
CA PRO A 24 11.18 4.61 -7.60
C PRO A 24 10.89 3.12 -7.52
N VAL A 25 10.01 2.75 -6.59
CA VAL A 25 9.48 1.41 -6.49
C VAL A 25 8.76 1.19 -7.81
N ASP A 26 9.30 0.32 -8.67
CA ASP A 26 8.72 0.01 -9.99
C ASP A 26 7.23 -0.24 -9.76
N PRO A 27 6.30 0.50 -10.41
CA PRO A 27 4.89 0.22 -10.22
C PRO A 27 4.72 -1.25 -10.59
N GLY A 28 4.26 -2.07 -9.64
CA GLY A 28 3.94 -3.46 -9.92
C GLY A 28 2.94 -3.54 -11.07
N ASN A 29 2.59 -4.74 -11.53
CA ASN A 29 1.65 -4.86 -12.65
C ASN A 29 0.21 -4.44 -12.23
N CYS A 30 -0.07 -3.13 -12.16
CA CYS A 30 -1.34 -2.58 -11.67
C CYS A 30 -2.52 -2.98 -12.57
N ASP A 31 -2.27 -3.30 -13.84
CA ASP A 31 -3.28 -3.82 -14.77
C ASP A 31 -3.77 -5.23 -14.37
N ALA A 32 -3.01 -5.95 -13.54
CA ALA A 32 -3.35 -7.26 -13.00
C ALA A 32 -3.85 -7.23 -11.54
N VAL A 33 -4.17 -6.05 -11.00
CA VAL A 33 -4.54 -5.91 -9.58
C VAL A 33 -5.81 -6.71 -9.20
N ALA A 34 -6.75 -6.83 -10.14
CA ALA A 34 -7.97 -7.62 -9.96
C ALA A 34 -7.67 -9.09 -9.60
N GLU A 35 -6.57 -9.64 -10.09
CA GLU A 35 -6.18 -11.04 -9.84
C GLU A 35 -5.70 -11.27 -8.41
N ILE A 36 -5.15 -10.24 -7.77
CA ILE A 36 -4.62 -10.31 -6.40
C ILE A 36 -5.75 -10.43 -5.38
N PHE A 37 -6.87 -9.77 -5.65
CA PHE A 37 -8.06 -9.79 -4.79
C PHE A 37 -9.06 -10.89 -5.14
N ARG A 38 -8.79 -11.69 -6.19
CA ARG A 38 -9.69 -12.77 -6.60
C ARG A 38 -9.67 -13.91 -5.58
N LEU A 39 -10.85 -14.46 -5.31
CA LEU A 39 -11.02 -15.71 -4.58
C LEU A 39 -11.15 -16.86 -5.56
N GLU A 40 -10.28 -17.86 -5.44
CA GLU A 40 -10.35 -19.12 -6.17
C GLU A 40 -10.44 -20.27 -5.17
N ASN A 41 -11.54 -21.03 -5.18
CA ASN A 41 -11.78 -22.12 -4.24
C ASN A 41 -11.60 -21.69 -2.76
N GLU A 42 -12.09 -20.50 -2.41
CA GLU A 42 -11.92 -19.86 -1.09
C GLU A 42 -10.49 -19.47 -0.71
N HIS A 43 -9.53 -19.58 -1.63
CA HIS A 43 -8.16 -19.10 -1.45
C HIS A 43 -7.95 -17.75 -2.13
N SER A 44 -7.12 -16.91 -1.52
CA SER A 44 -6.71 -15.62 -2.06
C SER A 44 -5.21 -15.56 -2.17
N ILE A 45 -4.73 -15.23 -3.36
CA ILE A 45 -3.29 -15.09 -3.66
C ILE A 45 -2.66 -14.08 -2.70
N LEU A 46 -3.34 -12.95 -2.43
CA LEU A 46 -2.87 -11.95 -1.49
C LEU A 46 -2.69 -12.54 -0.09
N VAL A 47 -3.74 -13.13 0.46
CA VAL A 47 -3.75 -13.66 1.84
C VAL A 47 -2.73 -14.78 2.01
N ASP A 48 -2.65 -15.71 1.05
CA ASP A 48 -1.69 -16.80 1.07
C ASP A 48 -0.25 -16.27 0.99
N SER A 49 0.00 -15.25 0.15
CA SER A 49 1.31 -14.60 0.05
C SER A 49 1.70 -13.87 1.33
N LEU A 50 0.75 -13.22 1.99
CA LEU A 50 0.97 -12.53 3.27
C LEU A 50 1.38 -13.53 4.37
N TYR A 51 0.65 -14.64 4.50
CA TYR A 51 0.97 -15.69 5.47
C TYR A 51 2.29 -16.39 5.18
N ALA A 52 2.61 -16.62 3.90
CA ALA A 52 3.89 -17.21 3.52
C ALA A 52 5.04 -16.23 3.78
N GLY A 53 4.87 -14.96 3.41
CA GLY A 53 5.88 -13.91 3.51
C GLY A 53 6.20 -13.51 4.94
N CYS A 54 5.20 -13.40 5.82
CA CYS A 54 5.45 -12.93 7.19
C CYS A 54 6.32 -13.89 7.99
N LYS A 55 6.36 -15.19 7.64
CA LYS A 55 7.23 -16.19 8.29
C LYS A 55 8.71 -15.88 8.14
N LEU A 56 9.07 -15.00 7.20
CA LEU A 56 10.43 -14.52 6.99
C LEU A 56 10.75 -13.27 7.84
N PHE A 57 9.77 -12.69 8.53
CA PHE A 57 9.99 -11.54 9.40
C PHE A 57 10.78 -11.97 10.63
N PRO A 58 11.71 -11.12 11.12
CA PRO A 58 12.52 -11.43 12.28
C PRO A 58 11.68 -11.48 13.57
N GLY A 59 12.08 -12.36 14.50
CA GLY A 59 11.48 -12.46 15.83
C GLY A 59 9.98 -12.80 15.79
N ASN A 60 9.18 -12.01 16.51
CA ASN A 60 7.72 -12.18 16.57
C ASN A 60 6.96 -11.45 15.44
N GLY A 61 7.67 -10.92 14.43
CA GLY A 61 7.06 -10.05 13.42
C GLY A 61 5.87 -10.65 12.67
N CYS A 62 5.87 -11.97 12.41
CA CYS A 62 4.73 -12.64 11.79
C CYS A 62 3.53 -12.72 12.73
N ALA A 63 3.74 -13.11 14.00
CA ALA A 63 2.67 -13.18 14.99
C ALA A 63 2.00 -11.82 15.22
N ASP A 64 2.78 -10.73 15.20
CA ASP A 64 2.26 -9.36 15.27
C ASP A 64 1.45 -8.95 14.03
N PHE A 65 1.77 -9.53 12.86
CA PHE A 65 1.12 -9.20 11.59
C PHE A 65 -0.09 -10.08 11.27
N GLU A 66 -0.15 -11.32 11.75
CA GLU A 66 -1.25 -12.26 11.50
C GLU A 66 -2.66 -11.69 11.75
N PRO A 67 -2.92 -10.89 12.82
CA PRO A 67 -4.22 -10.26 13.01
C PRO A 67 -4.60 -9.31 11.87
N PHE A 68 -3.62 -8.61 11.28
CA PHE A 68 -3.84 -7.73 10.14
C PHE A 68 -4.07 -8.52 8.85
N ILE A 69 -3.41 -9.67 8.68
CA ILE A 69 -3.68 -10.57 7.54
C ILE A 69 -5.13 -11.06 7.56
N LYS A 70 -5.65 -11.43 8.74
CA LYS A 70 -7.08 -11.81 8.89
C LYS A 70 -8.03 -10.67 8.55
N ARG A 71 -7.73 -9.46 9.03
CA ARG A 71 -8.51 -8.26 8.67
C ARG A 71 -8.45 -7.96 7.17
N ILE A 72 -7.31 -8.15 6.51
CA ILE A 72 -7.21 -8.01 5.06
C ILE A 72 -8.12 -9.01 4.34
N ASP A 73 -8.15 -10.27 4.77
CA ASP A 73 -9.04 -11.28 4.18
C ASP A 73 -10.52 -10.87 4.32
N GLU A 74 -10.95 -10.50 5.53
CA GLU A 74 -12.34 -10.16 5.82
C GLU A 74 -12.79 -8.82 5.22
N GLU A 75 -11.96 -7.79 5.35
CA GLU A 75 -12.33 -6.40 5.06
C GLU A 75 -11.96 -5.95 3.64
N VAL A 76 -11.06 -6.67 2.95
CA VAL A 76 -10.63 -6.35 1.58
C VAL A 76 -11.07 -7.43 0.60
N VAL A 77 -10.63 -8.67 0.82
CA VAL A 77 -10.78 -9.73 -0.18
C VAL A 77 -12.21 -10.27 -0.22
N ARG A 78 -12.75 -10.65 0.95
CA ARG A 78 -14.10 -11.20 1.10
C ARG A 78 -15.18 -10.15 1.30
N ASN A 79 -14.79 -8.87 1.38
CA ASN A 79 -15.73 -7.79 1.62
C ASN A 79 -16.57 -7.50 0.38
N GLY A 80 -17.80 -8.02 0.37
CA GLY A 80 -18.76 -7.83 -0.71
C GLY A 80 -19.21 -6.38 -0.92
N ASN A 81 -18.86 -5.44 -0.04
CA ASN A 81 -19.20 -4.02 -0.20
C ASN A 81 -18.16 -3.24 -1.03
N LEU A 82 -16.93 -3.74 -1.16
CA LEU A 82 -15.90 -3.12 -2.00
C LEU A 82 -16.03 -3.66 -3.43
N LYS A 83 -16.56 -2.83 -4.33
CA LYS A 83 -16.87 -3.23 -5.71
C LYS A 83 -15.73 -2.93 -6.67
N GLU A 84 -15.05 -1.82 -6.47
CA GLU A 84 -13.95 -1.37 -7.32
C GLU A 84 -12.61 -1.86 -6.77
N ASP A 85 -11.67 -2.17 -7.65
CA ASP A 85 -10.32 -2.57 -7.25
C ASP A 85 -9.61 -1.44 -6.49
N GLN A 86 -9.88 -0.18 -6.84
CA GLN A 86 -9.34 0.98 -6.12
C GLN A 86 -9.79 0.98 -4.64
N ASP A 87 -11.07 0.73 -4.37
CA ASP A 87 -11.57 0.71 -2.98
C ASP A 87 -10.86 -0.38 -2.15
N LYS A 88 -10.52 -1.50 -2.79
CA LYS A 88 -9.76 -2.59 -2.17
C LYS A 88 -8.30 -2.21 -1.93
N ILE A 89 -7.66 -1.53 -2.87
CA ILE A 89 -6.29 -1.00 -2.73
C ILE A 89 -6.24 0.02 -1.59
N ASP A 90 -7.21 0.92 -1.52
CA ASP A 90 -7.29 1.96 -0.49
C ASP A 90 -7.47 1.29 0.88
N ARG A 91 -8.42 0.36 1.01
CA ARG A 91 -8.65 -0.36 2.27
C ARG A 91 -7.44 -1.19 2.69
N LEU A 92 -6.79 -1.88 1.76
CA LEU A 92 -5.57 -2.62 2.03
C LEU A 92 -4.47 -1.68 2.53
N SER A 93 -4.28 -0.53 1.88
CA SER A 93 -3.27 0.45 2.24
C SER A 93 -3.49 1.00 3.65
N ASP A 94 -4.74 1.28 4.03
CA ASP A 94 -5.09 1.70 5.39
C ASP A 94 -4.65 0.67 6.44
N ILE A 95 -4.98 -0.60 6.23
CA ILE A 95 -4.65 -1.69 7.18
C ILE A 95 -3.13 -1.88 7.29
N LEU A 96 -2.41 -1.80 6.16
CA LEU A 96 -0.96 -1.91 6.16
C LEU A 96 -0.29 -0.72 6.86
N LEU A 97 -0.78 0.51 6.65
CA LEU A 97 -0.28 1.70 7.35
C LEU A 97 -0.54 1.62 8.86
N GLU A 98 -1.69 1.08 9.27
CA GLU A 98 -2.01 0.83 10.68
C GLU A 98 -1.01 -0.16 11.32
N TYR A 99 -0.67 -1.25 10.63
CA TYR A 99 0.34 -2.19 11.08
C TYR A 99 1.73 -1.56 11.20
N ILE A 100 2.14 -0.78 10.20
CA ILE A 100 3.44 -0.10 10.16
C ILE A 100 3.55 0.88 11.33
N GLY A 101 2.54 1.73 11.53
CA GLY A 101 2.58 2.80 12.53
C GLY A 101 3.85 3.65 12.40
N HIS A 102 4.63 3.73 13.47
CA HIS A 102 5.92 4.44 13.51
C HIS A 102 7.14 3.50 13.50
N ASP A 103 6.97 2.23 13.13
CA ASP A 103 8.03 1.23 13.15
C ASP A 103 8.64 1.03 11.75
N ASP A 104 9.86 1.53 11.56
CA ASP A 104 10.58 1.41 10.29
C ASP A 104 10.91 -0.06 9.95
N SER A 105 11.10 -0.94 10.94
CA SER A 105 11.36 -2.36 10.71
C SER A 105 10.14 -3.06 10.11
N ARG A 106 8.93 -2.70 10.57
CA ARG A 106 7.68 -3.20 9.98
C ARG A 106 7.49 -2.71 8.55
N ARG A 107 7.84 -1.45 8.28
CA ARG A 107 7.82 -0.88 6.92
C ARG A 107 8.74 -1.65 5.99
N ASP A 108 9.97 -1.93 6.42
CA ASP A 108 10.97 -2.63 5.61
C ASP A 108 10.60 -4.10 5.39
N ASN A 109 10.07 -4.77 6.41
CA ASN A 109 9.52 -6.12 6.31
C ASN A 109 8.41 -6.22 5.25
N LEU A 110 7.47 -5.27 5.28
CA LEU A 110 6.42 -5.22 4.27
C LEU A 110 6.97 -4.89 2.89
N ARG A 111 7.87 -3.92 2.74
CA ARG A 111 8.45 -3.57 1.43
C ARG A 111 9.08 -4.77 0.73
N GLY A 112 9.69 -5.71 1.47
CA GLY A 112 10.29 -6.92 0.91
C GLY A 112 9.34 -8.10 0.66
N LEU A 113 8.08 -8.02 1.08
CA LEU A 113 7.14 -9.14 0.99
C LEU A 113 6.65 -9.33 -0.44
N LYS A 114 6.92 -10.51 -1.01
CA LYS A 114 6.55 -10.86 -2.39
C LYS A 114 5.13 -11.42 -2.50
N ILE A 115 4.45 -11.10 -3.59
CA ILE A 115 3.16 -11.71 -3.97
C ILE A 115 3.42 -12.85 -4.97
N ASN A 116 2.91 -14.04 -4.65
CA ASN A 116 3.30 -15.32 -5.26
C ASN A 116 2.68 -15.63 -6.64
N ASN A 117 2.22 -14.62 -7.39
CA ASN A 117 1.72 -14.75 -8.77
C ASN A 117 2.61 -14.03 -9.80
N GLY A 118 3.82 -13.63 -9.41
CA GLY A 118 4.72 -12.87 -10.29
C GLY A 118 4.39 -11.38 -10.39
N TRP A 119 3.47 -10.87 -9.55
CA TRP A 119 3.06 -9.47 -9.55
C TRP A 119 4.14 -8.52 -9.01
N GLY A 120 4.92 -8.94 -8.02
CA GLY A 120 5.96 -8.12 -7.40
C GLY A 120 5.95 -8.16 -5.87
N MET A 121 6.15 -7.01 -5.23
CA MET A 121 6.23 -6.82 -3.77
C MET A 121 5.04 -6.01 -3.26
N ILE A 122 4.48 -6.35 -2.10
CA ILE A 122 3.31 -5.65 -1.54
C ILE A 122 3.50 -4.14 -1.37
N GLY A 123 4.73 -3.67 -1.16
CA GLY A 123 5.04 -2.23 -1.14
C GLY A 123 4.71 -1.50 -2.44
N GLN A 124 4.64 -2.22 -3.57
CA GLN A 124 4.24 -1.70 -4.87
C GLN A 124 2.72 -1.49 -4.97
N LEU A 125 1.90 -2.14 -4.13
CA LEU A 125 0.43 -2.05 -4.23
C LEU A 125 -0.05 -0.65 -3.85
N ALA A 126 0.56 -0.08 -2.82
CA ALA A 126 0.29 1.29 -2.39
C ALA A 126 0.73 2.35 -3.42
N SER A 127 1.59 1.99 -4.38
CA SER A 127 1.99 2.87 -5.49
C SER A 127 1.16 2.66 -6.76
N CYS A 128 0.21 1.71 -6.77
CA CYS A 128 -0.68 1.55 -7.91
C CYS A 128 -1.72 2.67 -7.96
N GLN A 129 -1.70 3.42 -9.05
CA GLN A 129 -2.86 4.16 -9.54
C GLN A 129 -3.48 3.27 -10.63
N PRO A 130 -4.52 2.45 -10.36
CA PRO A 130 -5.24 1.77 -11.42
C PRO A 130 -5.68 2.80 -12.47
N PRO A 131 -5.66 2.43 -13.77
CA PRO A 131 -6.06 3.34 -14.81
C PRO A 131 -7.47 3.87 -14.52
N VAL A 132 -7.62 5.20 -14.51
CA VAL A 132 -8.92 5.84 -14.41
C VAL A 132 -9.71 5.41 -15.65
N ASN A 133 -10.61 4.44 -15.48
CA ASN A 133 -11.54 4.05 -16.53
C ASN A 133 -12.33 5.31 -16.93
N LYS A 134 -12.03 5.82 -18.13
CA LYS A 134 -12.80 6.88 -18.79
C LYS A 134 -14.04 6.29 -19.44
#